data_AF-A0A371ICP4-F1
#
_entry.id   AF-A0A371ICP4-F1
#
_cell.length_a   1.000
_cell.length_b   1.000
_cell.length_c   1.000
_cell.angle_alpha   90.00
_cell.angle_beta   90.00
_cell.angle_gamma   90.00
#
_symmetry.space_group_name_H-M   'P 1'
#
loop_
_entity.id
_entity.type
_entity.pdbx_description
1 polymer ?
#
loop_
_entity_poly.entity_id
_entity_poly.type
_entity_poly.pdbx_seq_one_letter_code
_entity_poly.pdbx_strand_id
1 'polypeptide(L)'
;GASTLYGPHTLSAYIQEFKKLAEALINNEQVEPGPQPPDLLEKQISLLPPVVVDGTPLGVKFGDVCADIPQNSTFKSGDMVTASFWSACPRNDLMTEGTFALVEFLQEKDAWIPAYDDDDFCLRYKWSRPSKLSSRSRATLEWRIPQGVAPGVYRIRHFGAAKGLFGSIHHFTVIAVFFHHISDAGC
;
A
#
# COMPACT_ATOMS: atom_id res chain seq x y z
N GLY A 1 34.76 0.85 -3.35
CA GLY A 1 34.72 1.38 -4.72
C GLY A 1 34.06 0.48 -5.76
N ALA A 2 33.53 -0.71 -5.43
CA ALA A 2 32.96 -1.63 -6.44
C ALA A 2 31.64 -1.13 -7.09
N SER A 3 30.95 -0.18 -6.47
CA SER A 3 29.78 0.52 -7.02
C SER A 3 30.09 1.95 -7.46
N THR A 4 31.39 2.28 -7.60
CA THR A 4 31.86 3.54 -8.15
C THR A 4 32.03 3.35 -9.66
N LEU A 5 30.94 3.53 -10.41
CA LEU A 5 30.79 3.07 -11.80
C LEU A 5 31.87 3.57 -12.77
N TYR A 6 32.45 4.75 -12.53
CA TYR A 6 33.46 5.37 -13.39
C TYR A 6 34.88 5.30 -12.81
N GLY A 7 35.10 4.43 -11.82
CA GLY A 7 36.42 4.14 -11.26
C GLY A 7 36.86 5.12 -10.15
N PRO A 8 38.13 5.02 -9.70
CA PRO A 8 38.61 5.68 -8.48
C PRO A 8 38.53 7.22 -8.51
N HIS A 9 38.45 7.83 -9.69
CA HIS A 9 38.36 9.28 -9.87
C HIS A 9 36.94 9.81 -10.04
N THR A 10 35.89 8.98 -9.87
CA THR A 10 34.50 9.41 -10.02
C THR A 10 34.17 10.63 -9.15
N LEU A 11 34.57 10.61 -7.87
CA LEU A 11 34.36 11.74 -6.96
C LEU A 11 35.07 13.01 -7.44
N SER A 12 36.35 12.88 -7.82
CA SER A 12 37.13 14.02 -8.32
C SER A 12 36.52 14.62 -9.59
N ALA A 13 36.03 13.80 -10.51
CA ALA A 13 35.34 14.24 -11.72
C ALA A 13 34.06 15.03 -11.40
N TYR A 14 33.23 14.53 -10.46
CA TYR A 14 32.05 15.30 -10.02
C TYR A 14 32.45 16.63 -9.36
N ILE A 15 33.47 16.65 -8.50
CA ILE A 15 33.97 17.90 -7.89
C ILE A 15 34.39 18.91 -8.97
N GLN A 16 35.08 18.45 -10.02
CA GLN A 16 35.49 19.30 -11.14
C GLN A 16 34.28 19.89 -11.88
N GLU A 17 33.30 19.08 -12.28
CA GLU A 17 32.14 19.55 -13.03
C GLU A 17 31.25 20.48 -12.18
N PHE A 18 31.05 20.18 -10.89
CA PHE A 18 30.31 21.08 -10.00
C PHE A 18 31.04 22.41 -9.77
N LYS A 19 32.38 22.41 -9.68
CA LYS A 19 33.17 23.66 -9.62
C LYS A 19 32.99 24.52 -10.87
N LYS A 20 33.10 23.91 -12.05
CA LYS A 20 32.88 24.59 -13.34
C LYS A 20 31.48 25.23 -13.41
N LEU A 21 30.44 24.51 -13.00
CA LEU A 21 29.07 25.04 -12.97
C LEU A 21 28.93 26.19 -11.95
N ALA A 22 29.53 26.07 -10.77
CA ALA A 22 29.50 27.12 -9.75
C ALA A 22 30.21 28.39 -10.23
N GLU A 23 31.36 28.27 -10.90
CA GLU A 23 32.09 29.39 -11.50
C GLU A 23 31.27 30.08 -12.59
N ALA A 24 30.64 29.31 -13.49
CA ALA A 24 29.77 29.87 -14.53
C ALA A 24 28.56 30.61 -13.94
N LEU A 25 27.95 30.10 -12.86
CA LEU A 25 26.87 30.79 -12.15
C LEU A 25 27.32 32.12 -11.54
N ILE A 26 28.51 32.16 -10.90
CA ILE A 26 29.07 33.38 -10.30
C ILE A 26 29.34 34.44 -11.38
N ASN A 27 29.86 34.01 -12.53
CA ASN A 27 30.25 34.90 -13.62
C ASN A 27 29.10 35.22 -14.60
N ASN A 28 27.91 34.65 -14.38
CA ASN A 28 26.76 34.73 -15.30
C ASN A 28 27.13 34.28 -16.74
N GLU A 29 27.88 33.18 -16.82
CA GLU A 29 28.34 32.57 -18.06
C GLU A 29 27.46 31.39 -18.47
N GLN A 30 27.37 31.16 -19.78
CA GLN A 30 26.67 29.99 -20.33
C GLN A 30 27.59 28.77 -20.35
N VAL A 31 27.03 27.59 -20.07
CA VAL A 31 27.74 26.30 -20.17
C VAL A 31 27.14 25.49 -21.32
N GLU A 32 27.99 24.78 -22.05
CA GLU A 32 27.56 23.88 -23.11
C GLU A 32 26.57 22.81 -22.57
N PRO A 33 25.46 22.56 -23.28
CA PRO A 33 24.39 21.67 -22.80
C PRO A 33 24.79 20.20 -22.69
N GLY A 34 25.91 19.80 -23.30
CA GLY A 34 26.37 18.42 -23.32
C GLY A 34 25.55 17.51 -24.25
N PRO A 35 25.88 16.22 -24.29
CA PRO A 35 25.18 15.25 -25.13
C PRO A 35 23.78 14.97 -24.60
N GLN A 36 22.82 14.81 -25.51
CA GLN A 36 21.48 14.34 -25.17
C GLN A 36 21.52 12.88 -24.69
N PRO A 37 20.88 12.53 -23.57
CA PRO A 37 20.81 11.14 -23.13
C PRO A 37 19.97 10.30 -24.11
N PRO A 38 20.28 9.00 -24.27
CA PRO A 38 19.50 8.14 -25.15
C PRO A 38 18.10 7.87 -24.59
N ASP A 39 17.09 7.82 -25.47
CA ASP A 39 15.77 7.29 -25.13
C ASP A 39 15.78 5.76 -25.18
N LEU A 40 15.39 5.13 -24.06
CA LEU A 40 15.40 3.69 -23.86
C LEU A 40 14.00 3.10 -23.60
N LEU A 41 12.92 3.87 -23.80
CA LEU A 41 11.55 3.44 -23.48
C LEU A 41 11.14 2.15 -24.22
N GLU A 42 11.42 2.05 -25.53
CA GLU A 42 11.10 0.90 -26.38
C GLU A 42 12.06 -0.30 -26.21
N LYS A 43 13.06 -0.20 -25.32
CA LYS A 43 14.09 -1.23 -25.10
C LYS A 43 13.94 -1.97 -23.77
N GLN A 44 12.84 -1.72 -23.07
CA GLN A 44 12.59 -2.32 -21.77
C GLN A 44 12.15 -3.78 -21.90
N ILE A 45 12.78 -4.65 -21.11
CA ILE A 45 12.41 -6.07 -21.03
C ILE A 45 11.75 -6.30 -19.67
N SER A 46 10.52 -6.82 -19.67
CA SER A 46 9.80 -7.23 -18.45
C SER A 46 9.64 -8.75 -18.41
N LEU A 47 10.18 -9.37 -17.36
CA LEU A 47 10.00 -10.80 -17.07
C LEU A 47 8.97 -11.04 -15.96
N LEU A 48 8.26 -9.99 -15.54
CA LEU A 48 7.20 -10.08 -14.53
C LEU A 48 5.88 -10.50 -15.20
N PRO A 49 5.29 -11.66 -14.86
CA PRO A 49 4.03 -12.09 -15.45
C PRO A 49 2.88 -11.12 -15.14
N PRO A 50 1.97 -10.86 -16.10
CA PRO A 50 0.80 -10.01 -15.85
C PRO A 50 -0.15 -10.67 -14.84
N VAL A 51 -1.10 -9.89 -14.33
CA VAL A 51 -2.29 -10.49 -13.68
C VAL A 51 -3.16 -11.09 -14.79
N VAL A 52 -3.36 -12.40 -14.75
CA VAL A 52 -4.17 -13.11 -15.74
C VAL A 52 -5.64 -13.01 -15.36
N VAL A 53 -5.98 -13.50 -14.16
CA VAL A 53 -7.35 -13.55 -13.63
C VAL A 53 -7.28 -13.66 -12.11
N ASP A 54 -8.27 -13.09 -11.43
CA ASP A 54 -8.52 -13.30 -10.02
C ASP A 54 -9.75 -14.18 -9.83
N GLY A 55 -9.76 -14.99 -8.78
CA GLY A 55 -10.89 -15.82 -8.41
C GLY A 55 -10.93 -16.13 -6.93
N THR A 56 -12.08 -16.64 -6.50
CA THR A 56 -12.35 -17.05 -5.12
C THR A 56 -12.70 -18.55 -5.09
N PRO A 57 -12.77 -19.19 -3.91
CA PRO A 57 -13.39 -20.50 -3.78
C PRO A 57 -14.85 -20.50 -4.26
N LEU A 58 -15.37 -21.68 -4.59
CA LEU A 58 -16.76 -21.82 -5.04
C LEU A 58 -17.72 -21.34 -3.94
N GLY A 59 -18.69 -20.50 -4.30
CA GLY A 59 -19.67 -19.93 -3.37
C GLY A 59 -19.17 -18.75 -2.52
N VAL A 60 -17.90 -18.34 -2.69
CA VAL A 60 -17.29 -17.20 -2.00
C VAL A 60 -17.18 -16.01 -2.95
N LYS A 61 -17.48 -14.81 -2.47
CA LYS A 61 -17.33 -13.56 -3.21
C LYS A 61 -16.04 -12.83 -2.81
N PHE A 62 -15.56 -11.95 -3.69
CA PHE A 62 -14.53 -11.00 -3.29
C PHE A 62 -15.03 -10.14 -2.13
N GLY A 63 -14.17 -10.00 -1.13
CA GLY A 63 -14.49 -9.34 0.12
C GLY A 63 -14.99 -10.28 1.23
N ASP A 64 -15.38 -11.52 0.96
CA ASP A 64 -15.80 -12.43 2.02
C ASP A 64 -14.66 -12.69 3.02
N VAL A 65 -14.99 -12.68 4.31
CA VAL A 65 -14.02 -12.83 5.40
C VAL A 65 -13.48 -14.27 5.43
N CYS A 66 -12.16 -14.42 5.33
CA CYS A 66 -11.44 -15.68 5.47
C CYS A 66 -11.16 -16.05 6.94
N ALA A 67 -10.90 -15.03 7.76
CA ALA A 67 -10.62 -15.12 9.18
C ALA A 67 -11.06 -13.80 9.82
N ASP A 68 -11.97 -13.87 10.77
CA ASP A 68 -12.70 -12.71 11.29
C ASP A 68 -12.29 -12.36 12.72
N ILE A 69 -12.58 -11.11 13.10
CA ILE A 69 -12.60 -10.66 14.48
C ILE A 69 -13.92 -11.13 15.09
N PRO A 70 -13.92 -11.86 16.21
CA PRO A 70 -15.18 -12.27 16.84
C PRO A 70 -16.07 -11.06 17.13
N GLN A 71 -17.38 -11.19 16.90
CA GLN A 71 -18.33 -10.12 17.19
C GLN A 71 -18.22 -9.66 18.64
N ASN A 72 -18.29 -8.34 18.85
CA ASN A 72 -18.19 -7.69 20.16
C ASN A 72 -16.85 -7.93 20.88
N SER A 73 -15.78 -8.20 20.13
CA SER A 73 -14.43 -8.20 20.70
C SER A 73 -14.07 -6.84 21.27
N THR A 74 -13.32 -6.86 22.36
CA THR A 74 -12.80 -5.68 23.05
C THR A 74 -11.29 -5.69 22.96
N PHE A 75 -10.71 -4.57 22.55
CA PHE A 75 -9.27 -4.38 22.45
C PHE A 75 -8.85 -3.12 23.20
N LYS A 76 -7.58 -3.07 23.60
CA LYS A 76 -6.94 -1.91 24.24
C LYS A 76 -5.83 -1.34 23.37
N SER A 77 -5.32 -0.17 23.76
CA SER A 77 -4.20 0.45 23.04
C SER A 77 -2.98 -0.48 23.01
N GLY A 78 -2.35 -0.57 21.84
CA GLY A 78 -1.23 -1.46 21.57
C GLY A 78 -1.60 -2.87 21.11
N ASP A 79 -2.86 -3.30 21.25
CA ASP A 79 -3.33 -4.57 20.69
C ASP A 79 -3.31 -4.55 19.16
N MET A 80 -3.30 -5.74 18.57
CA MET A 80 -3.36 -5.94 17.12
C MET A 80 -4.72 -6.49 16.72
N VAL A 81 -5.45 -5.73 15.92
CA VAL A 81 -6.70 -6.14 15.28
C VAL A 81 -6.38 -6.66 13.89
N THR A 82 -6.74 -7.91 13.59
CA THR A 82 -6.42 -8.55 12.30
C THR A 82 -7.67 -9.10 11.64
N ALA A 83 -7.93 -8.72 10.40
CA ALA A 83 -9.00 -9.26 9.56
C ALA A 83 -8.43 -9.71 8.21
N SER A 84 -8.90 -10.85 7.69
CA SER A 84 -8.46 -11.34 6.37
C SER A 84 -9.64 -11.57 5.43
N PHE A 85 -9.52 -11.13 4.19
CA PHE A 85 -10.56 -11.18 3.17
C PHE A 85 -10.09 -11.94 1.94
N TRP A 86 -11.01 -12.64 1.26
CA TRP A 86 -10.77 -13.11 -0.10
C TRP A 86 -10.67 -11.88 -1.02
N SER A 87 -9.54 -11.73 -1.69
CA SER A 87 -9.21 -10.51 -2.44
C SER A 87 -8.59 -10.84 -3.79
N ALA A 88 -8.17 -9.79 -4.50
CA ALA A 88 -7.57 -9.83 -5.81
C ALA A 88 -6.17 -9.20 -5.81
N CYS A 89 -5.42 -9.35 -6.91
CA CYS A 89 -4.08 -8.79 -7.02
C CYS A 89 -4.10 -7.25 -7.01
N PRO A 90 -3.36 -6.56 -6.13
CA PRO A 90 -3.31 -5.09 -6.07
C PRO A 90 -2.63 -4.45 -7.29
N ARG A 91 -2.12 -5.26 -8.24
CA ARG A 91 -1.61 -4.75 -9.53
C ARG A 91 -2.72 -4.44 -10.53
N ASN A 92 -3.96 -4.81 -10.26
CA ASN A 92 -5.09 -4.47 -11.12
C ASN A 92 -5.42 -2.99 -11.06
N ASP A 93 -5.32 -2.39 -9.88
CA ASP A 93 -5.48 -0.97 -9.64
C ASP A 93 -4.59 -0.60 -8.45
N LEU A 94 -3.74 0.42 -8.60
CA LEU A 94 -2.85 0.88 -7.54
C LEU A 94 -3.59 1.64 -6.44
N MET A 95 -4.86 2.01 -6.69
CA MET A 95 -5.66 2.85 -5.80
C MET A 95 -4.93 4.16 -5.48
N THR A 96 -4.29 4.78 -6.48
CA THR A 96 -3.59 6.06 -6.31
C THR A 96 -4.57 7.14 -5.84
N GLU A 97 -4.21 7.87 -4.78
CA GLU A 97 -5.11 8.80 -4.05
C GLU A 97 -6.38 8.13 -3.46
N GLY A 98 -6.38 6.80 -3.36
CA GLY A 98 -7.38 6.00 -2.66
C GLY A 98 -6.72 5.15 -1.57
N THR A 99 -7.40 4.07 -1.15
CA THR A 99 -6.88 3.19 -0.10
C THR A 99 -7.32 1.74 -0.31
N PHE A 100 -6.50 0.77 0.08
CA PHE A 100 -6.87 -0.65 0.19
C PHE A 100 -7.46 -1.00 1.55
N ALA A 101 -7.21 -0.21 2.59
CA ALA A 101 -7.55 -0.53 3.97
C ALA A 101 -7.93 0.72 4.75
N LEU A 102 -9.09 0.69 5.40
CA LEU A 102 -9.61 1.82 6.16
C LEU A 102 -10.14 1.34 7.51
N VAL A 103 -9.70 1.98 8.59
CA VAL A 103 -10.33 1.90 9.91
C VAL A 103 -11.30 3.05 10.01
N GLU A 104 -12.55 2.74 10.32
CA GLU A 104 -13.59 3.74 10.54
C GLU A 104 -14.03 3.75 12.01
N PHE A 105 -14.37 4.93 12.51
CA PHE A 105 -14.90 5.15 13.85
C PHE A 105 -16.39 5.47 13.80
N LEU A 106 -17.18 4.87 14.70
CA LEU A 106 -18.59 5.16 14.86
C LEU A 106 -18.79 6.45 15.67
N GLN A 107 -19.27 7.50 15.01
CA GLN A 107 -19.73 8.73 15.64
C GLN A 107 -21.20 8.63 16.07
N GLU A 108 -21.67 9.69 16.74
CA GLU A 108 -23.09 9.89 17.04
C GLU A 108 -23.96 9.77 15.78
N LYS A 109 -25.20 9.29 15.93
CA LYS A 109 -26.19 9.08 14.85
C LYS A 109 -25.80 8.02 13.82
N ASP A 110 -25.07 6.98 14.24
CA ASP A 110 -24.66 5.83 13.42
C ASP A 110 -23.82 6.18 12.18
N ALA A 111 -23.13 7.32 12.23
CA ALA A 111 -22.24 7.77 11.16
C ALA A 111 -20.84 7.16 11.32
N TRP A 112 -20.27 6.63 10.23
CA TRP A 112 -18.91 6.10 10.20
C TRP A 112 -17.98 7.10 9.52
N ILE A 113 -16.91 7.48 10.20
CA ILE A 113 -15.88 8.38 9.67
C ILE A 113 -14.55 7.65 9.49
N PRO A 114 -13.76 7.98 8.46
CA PRO A 114 -12.35 7.59 8.36
C PRO A 114 -11.59 7.98 9.63
N ALA A 115 -10.83 7.04 10.19
CA ALA A 115 -9.94 7.29 11.33
C ALA A 115 -8.48 7.00 11.00
N TYR A 116 -8.22 5.90 10.28
CA TYR A 116 -6.90 5.53 9.79
C TYR A 116 -6.99 4.83 8.44
N ASP A 117 -6.03 5.04 7.55
CA ASP A 117 -5.95 4.31 6.28
C ASP A 117 -4.58 3.67 6.05
N ASP A 118 -4.30 3.18 4.84
CA ASP A 118 -3.04 2.48 4.52
C ASP A 118 -1.83 3.39 4.31
N ASP A 119 -1.97 4.71 4.50
CA ASP A 119 -0.85 5.64 4.67
C ASP A 119 -0.40 5.79 6.15
N ASP A 120 -1.24 5.36 7.09
CA ASP A 120 -0.92 5.37 8.52
C ASP A 120 -0.04 4.19 8.93
N PHE A 121 1.07 4.47 9.63
CA PHE A 121 1.99 3.43 10.14
C PHE A 121 1.32 2.32 10.98
N CYS A 122 0.17 2.63 11.59
CA CYS A 122 -0.55 1.74 12.47
C CYS A 122 -1.44 0.73 11.74
N LEU A 123 -1.76 0.96 10.46
CA LEU A 123 -2.58 0.07 9.64
C LEU A 123 -1.72 -0.53 8.52
N ARG A 124 -1.79 -1.84 8.35
CA ARG A 124 -1.02 -2.55 7.33
C ARG A 124 -1.94 -3.37 6.44
N TYR A 125 -1.84 -3.11 5.15
CA TYR A 125 -2.38 -3.98 4.11
C TYR A 125 -1.32 -5.01 3.69
N LYS A 126 -1.65 -6.30 3.81
CA LYS A 126 -0.81 -7.41 3.38
C LYS A 126 -1.53 -8.25 2.35
N TRP A 127 -0.98 -8.32 1.15
CA TRP A 127 -1.50 -9.20 0.11
C TRP A 127 -0.72 -10.51 0.03
N SER A 128 -1.43 -11.63 -0.10
CA SER A 128 -0.80 -12.95 -0.25
C SER A 128 -1.58 -13.89 -1.15
N ARG A 129 -0.89 -14.86 -1.74
CA ARG A 129 -1.48 -15.97 -2.51
C ARG A 129 -0.72 -17.27 -2.23
N PRO A 130 -1.38 -18.44 -2.30
CA PRO A 130 -0.77 -19.72 -1.93
C PRO A 130 0.35 -20.16 -2.90
N SER A 131 0.35 -19.67 -4.14
CA SER A 131 1.41 -19.92 -5.11
C SER A 131 1.46 -18.79 -6.15
N LYS A 132 2.60 -18.62 -6.84
CA LYS A 132 2.84 -17.48 -7.76
C LYS A 132 1.78 -17.30 -8.85
N LEU A 133 1.18 -18.39 -9.34
CA LEU A 133 0.18 -18.39 -10.41
C LEU A 133 -1.24 -18.70 -9.91
N SER A 134 -1.47 -18.73 -8.60
CA SER A 134 -2.82 -18.88 -8.08
C SER A 134 -3.67 -17.67 -8.45
N SER A 135 -4.88 -17.94 -8.95
CA SER A 135 -5.93 -16.92 -9.12
C SER A 135 -6.55 -16.50 -7.78
N ARG A 136 -6.33 -17.27 -6.72
CA ARG A 136 -6.89 -17.00 -5.39
C ARG A 136 -5.88 -16.21 -4.56
N SER A 137 -6.34 -15.16 -3.91
CA SER A 137 -5.51 -14.34 -3.04
C SER A 137 -6.28 -13.83 -1.83
N ARG A 138 -5.54 -13.34 -0.84
CA ARG A 138 -6.08 -12.78 0.39
C ARG A 138 -5.48 -11.42 0.66
N ALA A 139 -6.31 -10.52 1.20
CA ALA A 139 -5.88 -9.28 1.81
C ALA A 139 -6.02 -9.43 3.34
N THR A 140 -4.92 -9.24 4.06
CA THR A 140 -4.89 -9.23 5.53
C THR A 140 -4.63 -7.81 5.98
N LEU A 141 -5.58 -7.26 6.74
CA LEU A 141 -5.52 -5.93 7.31
C LEU A 141 -5.16 -6.07 8.79
N GLU A 142 -4.07 -5.44 9.18
CA GLU A 142 -3.55 -5.44 10.56
C GLU A 142 -3.54 -4.01 11.09
N TRP A 143 -4.39 -3.72 12.07
CA TRP A 143 -4.42 -2.45 12.77
C TRP A 143 -3.83 -2.60 14.17
N ARG A 144 -2.67 -1.98 14.40
CA ARG A 144 -2.08 -1.85 15.74
C ARG A 144 -2.68 -0.60 16.39
N ILE A 145 -3.60 -0.78 17.33
CA ILE A 145 -4.32 0.34 17.94
C ILE A 145 -3.33 1.34 18.55
N PRO A 146 -3.26 2.58 18.05
CA PRO A 146 -2.35 3.58 18.59
C PRO A 146 -2.62 3.90 20.07
N GLN A 147 -1.61 4.52 20.70
CA GLN A 147 -1.79 5.10 22.04
C GLN A 147 -2.66 6.35 21.94
N GLY A 148 -3.57 6.54 22.89
CA GLY A 148 -4.46 7.73 22.92
C GLY A 148 -5.60 7.73 21.91
N VAL A 149 -5.89 6.60 21.26
CA VAL A 149 -7.09 6.41 20.43
C VAL A 149 -8.33 6.61 21.29
N ALA A 150 -9.34 7.29 20.74
CA ALA A 150 -10.60 7.50 21.45
C ALA A 150 -11.31 6.16 21.68
N PRO A 151 -11.83 5.89 22.89
CA PRO A 151 -12.64 4.71 23.13
C PRO A 151 -13.94 4.76 22.30
N GLY A 152 -14.36 3.62 21.78
CA GLY A 152 -15.61 3.50 21.02
C GLY A 152 -15.60 2.34 20.04
N VAL A 153 -16.51 2.37 19.08
CA VAL A 153 -16.70 1.27 18.13
C VAL A 153 -15.96 1.58 16.84
N TYR A 154 -15.11 0.63 16.43
CA TYR A 154 -14.35 0.70 15.20
C TYR A 154 -14.73 -0.45 14.27
N ARG A 155 -14.49 -0.27 12.97
CA ARG A 155 -14.57 -1.34 11.98
C ARG A 155 -13.46 -1.21 10.95
N ILE A 156 -13.13 -2.31 10.31
CA ILE A 156 -12.17 -2.35 9.21
C ILE A 156 -12.92 -2.50 7.89
N ARG A 157 -12.54 -1.70 6.90
CA ARG A 157 -13.04 -1.76 5.53
C ARG A 157 -11.88 -2.04 4.59
N HIS A 158 -12.13 -2.92 3.62
CA HIS A 158 -11.17 -3.29 2.57
C HIS A 158 -11.72 -2.91 1.20
N PHE A 159 -10.86 -2.36 0.35
CA PHE A 159 -11.16 -2.04 -1.04
C PHE A 159 -10.22 -2.83 -1.97
N GLY A 160 -10.74 -3.26 -3.12
CA GLY A 160 -9.93 -3.98 -4.09
C GLY A 160 -10.52 -3.92 -5.50
N ALA A 161 -9.74 -4.37 -6.46
CA ALA A 161 -10.11 -4.44 -7.87
C ALA A 161 -9.77 -5.84 -8.41
N ALA A 162 -10.79 -6.57 -8.86
CA ALA A 162 -10.66 -7.94 -9.33
C ALA A 162 -10.69 -8.00 -10.86
N LYS A 163 -9.76 -8.76 -11.44
CA LYS A 163 -9.72 -9.00 -12.89
C LYS A 163 -10.49 -10.27 -13.25
N GLY A 164 -11.57 -10.11 -14.00
CA GLY A 164 -12.39 -11.21 -14.51
C GLY A 164 -11.72 -11.98 -15.66
N LEU A 165 -12.34 -13.09 -16.06
CA LEU A 165 -11.80 -14.00 -17.09
C LEU A 165 -11.60 -13.31 -18.46
N PHE A 166 -12.42 -12.30 -18.78
CA PHE A 166 -12.32 -11.52 -20.02
C PHE A 166 -11.45 -10.27 -19.89
N GLY A 167 -10.72 -10.13 -18.77
CA GLY A 167 -9.78 -9.04 -18.53
C GLY A 167 -10.38 -7.75 -17.98
N SER A 168 -11.71 -7.66 -17.84
CA SER A 168 -12.38 -6.53 -17.19
C SER A 168 -12.02 -6.44 -15.71
N ILE A 169 -11.85 -5.22 -15.21
CA ILE A 169 -11.53 -4.95 -13.81
C ILE A 169 -12.81 -4.47 -13.12
N HIS A 170 -13.12 -5.06 -11.97
CA HIS A 170 -14.29 -4.72 -11.16
C HIS A 170 -13.86 -4.37 -9.74
N HIS A 171 -14.18 -3.16 -9.31
CA HIS A 171 -13.94 -2.71 -7.94
C HIS A 171 -14.94 -3.35 -6.98
N PHE A 172 -14.49 -3.65 -5.78
CA PHE A 172 -15.32 -4.12 -4.68
C PHE A 172 -14.89 -3.45 -3.38
N THR A 173 -15.84 -3.39 -2.44
CA THR A 173 -15.62 -2.87 -1.10
C THR A 173 -16.33 -3.79 -0.11
N VAL A 174 -15.67 -4.09 0.99
CA VAL A 174 -16.22 -4.92 2.06
C VAL A 174 -15.86 -4.38 3.43
N ILE A 175 -16.67 -4.72 4.42
CA ILE A 175 -16.51 -4.31 5.81
C ILE A 175 -16.36 -5.58 6.64
N ALA A 176 -15.30 -5.67 7.45
CA ALA A 176 -15.20 -6.65 8.54
C ALA A 176 -15.77 -6.07 9.84
N VAL A 177 -16.22 -7.01 10.67
CA VAL A 177 -17.02 -6.84 11.89
C VAL A 177 -16.45 -5.82 12.89
N PHE A 178 -17.39 -5.23 13.63
CA PHE A 178 -17.19 -4.24 14.68
C PHE A 178 -16.38 -4.77 15.87
N PHE A 179 -15.56 -3.90 16.44
CA PHE A 179 -14.92 -4.16 17.72
C PHE A 179 -14.92 -2.89 18.57
N HIS A 180 -14.89 -3.10 19.88
CA HIS A 180 -14.84 -2.02 20.85
C HIS A 180 -13.37 -1.78 21.21
N HIS A 181 -12.94 -0.53 21.11
CA HIS A 181 -11.77 -0.07 21.83
C HIS A 181 -12.21 0.48 23.19
N ILE A 182 -11.56 0.03 24.26
CA ILE A 182 -11.76 0.57 25.60
C ILE A 182 -10.49 1.31 26.01
N SER A 183 -10.66 2.49 26.62
CA SER A 183 -9.55 3.27 27.17
C SER A 183 -8.76 2.42 28.17
N ASP A 184 -7.43 2.54 28.18
CA ASP A 184 -6.65 2.00 29.29
C ASP A 184 -7.17 2.61 30.60
N ALA A 185 -7.68 1.76 31.49
CA ALA A 185 -7.97 2.15 32.85
C ALA A 185 -6.62 2.55 33.47
N GLY A 186 -6.40 3.86 33.62
CA GLY A 186 -5.22 4.38 34.30
C GLY A 186 -5.13 3.77 35.71
N CYS A 187 -3.95 3.24 36.03
CA CYS A 187 -3.50 3.20 37.42
C CYS A 187 -3.16 4.60 37.89
#